data_AF-A0A820QAR2-F1
#
_entry.id   AF-A0A820QAR2-F1
#
_cell.length_a   1.000
_cell.length_b   1.000
_cell.length_c   1.000
_cell.angle_alpha   90.00
_cell.angle_beta   90.00
_cell.angle_gamma   90.00
#
_symmetry.space_group_name_H-M   'P 1'
#
loop_
_entity.id
_entity.type
_entity.pdbx_description
1 polymer ?
#
loop_
_entity_poly.entity_id
_entity_poly.type
_entity_poly.pdbx_seq_one_letter_code
_entity_poly.pdbx_strand_id
1 'polypeptide(L)'
;TSPPEIILADTGIALHPLDSRYMSLKNKFVQNPFNPQDRLPIIFDESVDQNFGTGAVKLTPGHDTFDYTLAIKHNLPIRTMLNDQGRVQLHLDHPFYQQLNDLHRYDARDKVLQLLENQGLRRGEQEQQKMVIPICSRTGDIIEPMVKELI
;
A
#
# COMPACT_ATOMS: atom_id res chain seq x y z
N THR A 1 3.64 4.56 -6.49
CA THR A 1 4.13 3.88 -5.27
C THR A 1 5.23 2.91 -5.67
N SER A 2 6.25 2.74 -4.83
CA SER A 2 7.41 1.88 -5.12
C SER A 2 7.19 0.40 -4.76
N PRO A 3 6.44 0.03 -3.69
CA PRO A 3 5.98 -1.35 -3.48
C PRO A 3 4.52 -1.52 -3.94
N PRO A 4 4.26 -1.90 -5.21
CA PRO A 4 2.89 -2.12 -5.69
C PRO A 4 2.20 -3.33 -5.07
N GLU A 5 2.92 -4.38 -4.68
CA GLU A 5 2.39 -5.63 -4.13
C GLU A 5 1.57 -5.43 -2.85
N ILE A 6 2.00 -4.50 -1.99
CA ILE A 6 1.35 -4.27 -0.69
C ILE A 6 0.01 -3.53 -0.81
N ILE A 7 -0.40 -3.13 -2.03
CA ILE A 7 -1.74 -2.57 -2.30
C ILE A 7 -2.89 -3.48 -1.82
N LEU A 8 -2.61 -4.77 -1.67
CA LEU A 8 -3.52 -5.79 -1.15
C LEU A 8 -3.90 -5.56 0.32
N ALA A 9 -3.10 -4.78 1.06
CA ALA A 9 -3.31 -4.44 2.46
C ALA A 9 -3.60 -2.95 2.68
N ASP A 10 -3.90 -2.18 1.62
CA ASP A 10 -4.22 -0.77 1.77
C ASP A 10 -5.42 -0.54 2.69
N THR A 11 -5.36 0.50 3.50
CA THR A 11 -6.43 0.88 4.43
C THR A 11 -6.85 2.34 4.35
N GLY A 12 -6.24 3.13 3.46
CA GLY A 12 -6.61 4.51 3.22
C GLY A 12 -5.77 5.18 2.13
N ILE A 13 -6.16 6.40 1.77
CA ILE A 13 -5.37 7.31 0.93
C ILE A 13 -5.15 8.60 1.72
N ALA A 14 -3.90 9.07 1.80
CA ALA A 14 -3.56 10.36 2.39
C ALA A 14 -3.30 11.42 1.33
N LEU A 15 -3.81 12.62 1.60
CA LEU A 15 -3.69 13.81 0.78
C LEU A 15 -3.26 14.99 1.63
N HIS A 16 -2.62 16.00 1.04
CA HIS A 16 -2.30 17.22 1.77
C HIS A 16 -3.53 18.16 1.87
N PRO A 17 -3.83 18.76 3.04
CA PRO A 17 -5.01 19.63 3.23
C PRO A 17 -4.98 20.94 2.43
N LEU A 18 -3.81 21.37 1.96
CA LEU A 18 -3.69 22.56 1.10
C LEU A 18 -3.62 22.23 -0.40
N ASP A 19 -3.69 20.95 -0.78
CA ASP A 19 -3.66 20.56 -2.18
C ASP A 19 -5.03 20.77 -2.84
N SER A 20 -5.17 21.90 -3.53
CA SER A 20 -6.42 22.32 -4.17
C SER A 20 -6.98 21.31 -5.18
N ARG A 21 -6.12 20.45 -5.75
CA ARG A 21 -6.52 19.41 -6.73
C ARG A 21 -7.49 18.40 -6.14
N TYR A 22 -7.46 18.20 -4.81
CA TYR A 22 -8.20 17.12 -4.16
C TYR A 22 -9.24 17.55 -3.13
N MET A 23 -9.51 18.85 -2.97
CA MET A 23 -10.44 19.34 -1.93
C MET A 23 -11.86 18.77 -2.04
N SER A 24 -12.31 18.43 -3.25
CA SER A 24 -13.61 17.80 -3.51
C SER A 24 -13.72 16.36 -3.00
N LEU A 25 -12.59 15.74 -2.62
CA LEU A 25 -12.50 14.36 -2.14
C LEU A 25 -12.67 14.24 -0.61
N LYS A 26 -12.92 15.34 0.11
CA LYS A 26 -13.20 15.32 1.54
C LYS A 26 -14.41 14.43 1.86
N ASN A 27 -14.27 13.56 2.85
CA ASN A 27 -15.27 12.57 3.28
C ASN A 27 -15.68 11.59 2.17
N LYS A 28 -14.83 11.41 1.14
CA LYS A 28 -15.02 10.39 0.10
C LYS A 28 -14.17 9.17 0.41
N PHE A 29 -14.44 8.12 -0.36
CA PHE A 29 -13.74 6.85 -0.28
C PHE A 29 -13.22 6.48 -1.67
N VAL A 30 -12.10 5.77 -1.71
CA VAL A 30 -11.58 5.10 -2.90
C VAL A 30 -11.87 3.61 -2.81
N GLN A 31 -12.16 2.99 -3.94
CA GLN A 31 -12.30 1.54 -4.03
C GLN A 31 -10.93 0.91 -4.24
N ASN A 32 -10.59 -0.11 -3.46
CA ASN A 32 -9.36 -0.86 -3.69
C ASN A 32 -9.48 -1.68 -5.01
N PRO A 33 -8.48 -1.65 -5.90
CA PRO A 33 -8.55 -2.36 -7.18
C PRO A 33 -8.66 -3.89 -7.03
N PHE A 34 -8.12 -4.44 -5.95
CA PHE A 34 -8.13 -5.87 -5.64
C PHE A 34 -9.22 -6.26 -4.63
N ASN A 35 -9.85 -5.28 -3.97
CA ASN A 35 -10.98 -5.52 -3.07
C ASN A 35 -12.12 -4.53 -3.36
N PRO A 36 -12.99 -4.84 -4.34
CA PRO A 36 -14.08 -3.95 -4.74
C PRO A 36 -15.07 -3.60 -3.62
N GLN A 37 -15.18 -4.44 -2.59
CA GLN A 37 -16.06 -4.23 -1.44
C GLN A 37 -15.43 -3.29 -0.40
N ASP A 38 -14.11 -3.13 -0.43
CA ASP A 38 -13.38 -2.31 0.54
C ASP A 38 -13.35 -0.85 0.12
N ARG A 39 -13.79 0.00 1.04
CA ARG A 39 -13.89 1.44 0.86
C ARG A 39 -12.79 2.09 1.68
N LEU A 40 -11.72 2.47 1.01
CA LEU A 40 -10.57 3.12 1.61
C LEU A 40 -10.91 4.59 1.89
N PRO A 41 -10.94 5.03 3.16
CA PRO A 41 -11.16 6.44 3.48
C PRO A 41 -10.06 7.31 2.90
N ILE A 42 -10.44 8.52 2.48
CA ILE A 42 -9.52 9.58 2.10
C ILE A 42 -9.30 10.48 3.31
N ILE A 43 -8.08 10.51 3.81
CA ILE A 43 -7.66 11.37 4.92
C ILE A 43 -6.85 12.56 4.41
N PHE A 44 -6.87 13.65 5.17
CA PHE A 44 -6.06 14.83 4.89
C PHE A 44 -5.05 15.03 6.01
N ASP A 45 -3.76 15.06 5.67
CA ASP A 45 -2.66 15.20 6.62
C ASP A 45 -1.55 16.09 6.07
N GLU A 46 -1.06 17.01 6.89
CA GLU A 46 0.01 17.97 6.52
C GLU A 46 1.36 17.29 6.28
N SER A 47 1.55 16.04 6.76
CA SER A 47 2.78 15.28 6.51
C SER A 47 2.93 14.76 5.07
N VAL A 48 1.88 14.85 4.25
CA VAL A 48 1.91 14.44 2.84
C VAL A 48 2.54 15.55 1.99
N ASP A 49 3.62 15.24 1.27
CA ASP A 49 4.17 16.17 0.29
C ASP A 49 3.31 16.17 -1.00
N GLN A 50 2.56 17.26 -1.20
CA GLN A 50 1.74 17.46 -2.40
C GLN A 50 2.55 17.53 -3.71
N ASN A 51 3.85 17.84 -3.64
CA ASN A 51 4.72 17.94 -4.82
C ASN A 51 5.35 16.61 -5.22
N PHE A 52 5.29 15.59 -4.35
CA PHE A 52 5.87 14.29 -4.63
C PHE A 52 4.87 13.37 -5.34
N GLY A 53 5.30 12.81 -6.48
CA GLY A 53 4.45 11.92 -7.30
C GLY A 53 3.15 12.63 -7.71
N THR A 54 2.01 12.03 -7.37
CA THR A 54 0.70 12.65 -7.61
C THR A 54 0.27 13.62 -6.50
N GLY A 55 0.96 13.67 -5.37
CA GLY A 55 0.48 14.31 -4.13
C GLY A 55 -0.54 13.48 -3.36
N ALA A 56 -0.78 12.23 -3.78
CA ALA A 56 -1.64 11.26 -3.11
C ALA A 56 -0.86 10.01 -2.75
N VAL A 57 -0.99 9.56 -1.50
CA VAL A 57 -0.22 8.44 -0.93
C VAL A 57 -1.19 7.33 -0.55
N LYS A 58 -1.01 6.12 -1.10
CA LYS A 58 -1.68 4.93 -0.57
C LYS A 58 -1.11 4.60 0.81
N LEU A 59 -1.97 4.24 1.76
CA LEU A 59 -1.54 3.88 3.11
C LEU A 59 -1.66 2.38 3.30
N THR A 60 -0.55 1.74 3.62
CA THR A 60 -0.46 0.32 3.94
C THR A 60 0.20 0.11 5.33
N PRO A 61 -0.53 0.39 6.43
CA PRO A 61 0.06 0.52 7.78
C PRO A 61 0.74 -0.74 8.33
N GLY A 62 0.42 -1.93 7.80
CA GLY A 62 1.07 -3.16 8.20
C GLY A 62 2.51 -3.33 7.70
N HIS A 63 2.92 -2.52 6.71
CA HIS A 63 4.18 -2.69 5.97
C HIS A 63 5.01 -1.41 5.80
N ASP A 64 4.59 -0.29 6.38
CA ASP A 64 5.33 0.96 6.31
C ASP A 64 5.14 1.78 7.60
N THR A 65 6.24 2.32 8.14
CA THR A 65 6.24 3.03 9.43
C THR A 65 5.59 4.41 9.36
N PHE A 66 5.69 5.09 8.22
CA PHE A 66 5.02 6.36 8.00
C PHE A 66 3.52 6.14 7.91
N ASP A 67 3.09 5.15 7.11
CA ASP A 67 1.69 4.75 6.99
C ASP A 67 1.11 4.29 8.34
N TYR A 68 1.88 3.54 9.14
CA TYR A 68 1.51 3.14 10.50
C TYR A 68 1.21 4.35 11.39
N THR A 69 2.08 5.36 11.36
CA THR A 69 1.93 6.57 12.17
C THR A 69 0.66 7.34 11.77
N LEU A 70 0.40 7.46 10.46
CA LEU A 70 -0.82 8.09 9.96
C LEU A 70 -2.07 7.28 10.32
N ALA A 71 -1.99 5.95 10.26
CA ALA A 71 -3.11 5.09 10.61
C ALA A 71 -3.50 5.22 12.08
N ILE A 72 -2.54 5.26 13.00
CA ILE A 72 -2.82 5.52 14.41
C ILE A 72 -3.44 6.92 14.59
N LYS A 73 -2.86 7.94 13.96
CA LYS A 73 -3.34 9.33 14.06
C LYS A 73 -4.79 9.49 13.55
N HIS A 74 -5.15 8.80 12.49
CA HIS A 74 -6.45 8.92 11.81
C HIS A 74 -7.40 7.75 12.07
N ASN A 75 -7.08 6.87 13.03
CA ASN A 75 -7.85 5.67 13.36
C ASN A 75 -8.16 4.78 12.14
N LEU A 76 -7.18 4.59 11.27
CA LEU A 76 -7.29 3.66 10.15
C LEU A 76 -7.00 2.23 10.61
N PRO A 77 -7.66 1.22 10.01
CA PRO A 77 -7.31 -0.17 10.25
C PRO A 77 -5.83 -0.43 9.95
N ILE A 78 -5.22 -1.30 10.73
CA ILE A 78 -3.89 -1.85 10.45
C ILE A 78 -4.09 -3.26 9.93
N ARG A 79 -3.69 -3.50 8.68
CA ARG A 79 -3.80 -4.80 8.02
C ARG A 79 -2.44 -5.20 7.49
N THR A 80 -2.11 -6.46 7.67
CA THR A 80 -0.92 -7.12 7.11
C THR A 80 -1.38 -8.05 5.98
N MET A 81 -0.49 -8.35 5.04
CA MET A 81 -0.72 -9.30 3.95
C MET A 81 0.40 -10.32 3.80
N LEU A 82 1.54 -10.15 4.50
CA LEU A 82 2.66 -11.09 4.42
C LEU A 82 2.67 -11.95 5.68
N ASN A 83 3.01 -13.21 5.54
CA ASN A 83 3.41 -14.05 6.66
C ASN A 83 4.92 -13.91 6.95
N ASP A 84 5.38 -14.61 7.98
CA ASP A 84 6.79 -14.59 8.40
C ASP A 84 7.77 -15.14 7.36
N GLN A 85 7.28 -15.84 6.34
CA GLN A 85 8.07 -16.31 5.21
C GLN A 85 8.07 -15.34 4.03
N GLY A 86 7.50 -14.13 4.18
CA GLY A 86 7.40 -13.16 3.09
C GLY A 86 6.46 -13.59 1.97
N ARG A 87 5.48 -14.45 2.28
CA ARG A 87 4.48 -14.94 1.33
C ARG A 87 3.13 -14.28 1.59
N VAL A 88 2.38 -14.04 0.52
CA VAL A 88 1.06 -13.42 0.58
C VAL A 88 0.09 -14.31 1.35
N GLN A 89 -0.58 -13.71 2.34
CA GLN A 89 -1.73 -14.21 3.04
C GLN A 89 -2.90 -13.26 2.75
N LEU A 90 -3.75 -13.64 1.80
CA LEU A 90 -4.89 -12.82 1.43
C LEU A 90 -5.99 -12.89 2.49
N HIS A 91 -6.51 -11.71 2.85
CA HIS A 91 -7.75 -11.56 3.61
C HIS A 91 -8.93 -11.17 2.70
N LEU A 92 -8.79 -11.42 1.39
CA LEU A 92 -9.74 -11.05 0.35
C LEU A 92 -10.56 -12.27 -0.07
N ASP A 93 -11.88 -12.20 0.08
CA ASP A 93 -12.79 -13.25 -0.41
C ASP A 93 -13.23 -12.96 -1.85
N HIS A 94 -12.26 -13.01 -2.78
CA HIS A 94 -12.53 -12.81 -4.20
C HIS A 94 -11.86 -13.92 -5.04
N PRO A 95 -12.64 -14.82 -5.69
CA PRO A 95 -12.10 -16.01 -6.37
C PRO A 95 -11.01 -15.71 -7.39
N PHE A 96 -11.17 -14.61 -8.16
CA PHE A 96 -10.18 -14.23 -9.18
C PHE A 96 -8.82 -13.83 -8.58
N TYR A 97 -8.80 -13.28 -7.37
CA TYR A 97 -7.56 -12.80 -6.73
C TYR A 97 -6.88 -13.85 -5.86
N GLN A 98 -7.52 -15.02 -5.63
CA GLN A 98 -6.91 -16.14 -4.91
C GLN A 98 -5.59 -16.62 -5.54
N GLN A 99 -5.38 -16.36 -6.84
CA GLN A 99 -4.10 -16.62 -7.53
C GLN A 99 -2.90 -15.84 -6.96
N LEU A 100 -3.13 -14.79 -6.16
CA LEU A 100 -2.08 -14.03 -5.47
C LEU A 100 -1.71 -14.66 -4.13
N ASN A 101 -2.54 -15.54 -3.57
CA ASN A 101 -2.28 -16.16 -2.27
C ASN A 101 -1.05 -17.08 -2.35
N ASP A 102 -0.28 -17.13 -1.26
CA ASP A 102 0.95 -17.92 -1.11
C ASP A 102 2.08 -17.59 -2.12
N LEU A 103 1.94 -16.55 -2.95
CA LEU A 103 3.06 -16.05 -3.73
C LEU A 103 4.10 -15.41 -2.82
N HIS A 104 5.38 -15.59 -3.14
CA HIS A 104 6.43 -14.81 -2.48
C HIS A 104 6.29 -13.32 -2.88
N ARG A 105 6.65 -12.38 -2.00
CA ARG A 105 6.44 -10.93 -2.20
C ARG A 105 6.91 -10.41 -3.58
N TYR A 106 8.04 -10.93 -4.07
CA TYR A 106 8.60 -10.55 -5.38
C TYR A 106 7.74 -11.07 -6.55
N ASP A 107 7.23 -12.30 -6.47
CA ASP A 107 6.34 -12.84 -7.50
C ASP A 107 4.97 -12.13 -7.45
N ALA A 108 4.51 -11.79 -6.25
CA ALA A 108 3.29 -11.03 -6.03
C ALA A 108 3.36 -9.64 -6.66
N ARG A 109 4.52 -8.97 -6.58
CA ARG A 109 4.80 -7.67 -7.22
C ARG A 109 4.57 -7.71 -8.72
N ASP A 110 5.22 -8.64 -9.40
CA ASP A 110 5.10 -8.79 -10.84
C ASP A 110 3.65 -9.12 -11.23
N LYS A 111 3.00 -10.00 -10.45
CA LYS A 111 1.62 -10.40 -10.70
C LYS A 111 0.63 -9.26 -10.49
N VAL A 112 0.79 -8.46 -9.44
CA VAL A 112 -0.04 -7.28 -9.16
C VAL A 112 0.10 -6.25 -10.27
N LEU A 113 1.32 -5.97 -10.73
CA LEU A 113 1.55 -5.05 -11.85
C LEU A 113 0.87 -5.54 -13.13
N GLN A 114 0.99 -6.83 -13.44
CA GLN A 114 0.31 -7.45 -14.58
C GLN A 114 -1.22 -7.30 -14.49
N LEU A 115 -1.80 -7.53 -13.31
CA LEU A 115 -3.24 -7.42 -13.10
C LEU A 115 -3.72 -5.97 -13.25
N LEU A 116 -2.98 -4.99 -12.70
CA LEU A 116 -3.27 -3.57 -12.88
C LEU A 116 -3.19 -3.14 -14.36
N GLU A 117 -2.23 -3.69 -15.11
CA GLU A 117 -2.10 -3.46 -16.56
C GLU A 117 -3.32 -4.01 -17.31
N ASN A 118 -3.67 -5.27 -17.07
CA ASN A 118 -4.78 -5.95 -17.73
C ASN A 118 -6.14 -5.27 -17.45
N GLN A 119 -6.27 -4.63 -16.29
CA GLN A 119 -7.46 -3.88 -15.91
C GLN A 119 -7.44 -2.42 -16.40
N GLY A 120 -6.37 -2.00 -17.08
CA GLY A 120 -6.21 -0.61 -17.51
C GLY A 120 -6.16 0.37 -16.35
N LEU A 121 -5.63 -0.05 -15.19
CA LEU A 121 -5.47 0.75 -13.98
C LEU A 121 -4.03 1.23 -13.76
N ARG A 122 -3.05 0.62 -14.44
CA ARG A 122 -1.68 1.13 -14.47
C ARG A 122 -1.62 2.41 -15.31
N ARG A 123 -0.91 3.43 -14.82
CA ARG A 123 -0.80 4.76 -15.47
C ARG A 123 0.62 5.08 -15.95
N GLY A 124 1.50 4.09 -15.94
CA GLY A 124 2.92 4.22 -16.27
C GLY A 124 3.81 4.17 -15.03
N GLU A 125 5.10 4.36 -15.28
CA GLU A 125 6.17 4.38 -14.28
C GLU A 125 6.98 5.67 -14.45
N GLN A 126 7.48 6.20 -13.35
CA GLN A 126 8.40 7.33 -13.34
C GLN A 126 9.80 6.83 -12.98
N GLU A 127 10.84 7.61 -13.34
CA GLU A 127 12.20 7.30 -12.91
C GLU A 127 12.25 7.13 -11.40
N GLN A 128 12.84 6.01 -10.97
CA GLN A 128 12.98 5.70 -9.56
C GLN A 128 13.89 6.75 -8.92
N GLN A 129 13.32 7.56 -8.04
CA GLN A 129 14.14 8.34 -7.13
C GLN A 129 14.93 7.39 -6.23
N LYS A 130 16.18 7.77 -5.92
CA LYS A 130 17.04 6.96 -5.05
C LYS A 130 16.35 6.78 -3.69
N MET A 131 15.95 5.55 -3.40
CA MET A 131 15.38 5.17 -2.12
C MET A 131 16.39 4.40 -1.28
N VAL A 132 16.32 4.57 0.03
CA VAL A 132 17.10 3.75 0.97
C VAL A 132 16.33 2.47 1.23
N ILE A 133 16.89 1.34 0.82
CA ILE A 133 16.32 0.02 1.08
C ILE A 133 16.97 -0.54 2.35
N PRO A 134 16.20 -0.89 3.40
CA PRO A 134 16.76 -1.47 4.60
C PRO A 134 17.27 -2.90 4.31
N ILE A 135 18.51 -3.18 4.70
CA ILE A 135 19.18 -4.46 4.45
C ILE A 135 19.57 -5.09 5.78
N CYS A 136 19.30 -6.39 5.93
CA CYS A 136 19.71 -7.19 7.08
C CYS A 136 21.24 -7.31 7.10
N SER A 137 21.87 -6.84 8.17
CA SER A 137 23.33 -6.86 8.31
C SER A 137 23.94 -8.27 8.33
N ARG A 138 23.14 -9.29 8.66
CA ARG A 138 23.59 -10.69 8.77
C ARG A 138 23.41 -11.49 7.48
N THR A 139 22.25 -11.35 6.83
CA THR A 139 21.91 -12.16 5.64
C THR A 139 22.09 -11.41 4.33
N GLY A 140 22.17 -10.08 4.37
CA GLY A 140 22.13 -9.23 3.17
C GLY A 140 20.76 -9.13 2.51
N ASP A 141 19.72 -9.72 3.11
CA ASP A 141 18.36 -9.69 2.56
C ASP A 141 17.65 -8.37 2.88
N ILE A 142 16.64 -8.01 2.07
CA ILE A 142 15.81 -6.83 2.24
C ILE A 142 14.90 -7.01 3.46
N ILE A 143 14.94 -6.07 4.38
CA ILE A 143 14.09 -6.07 5.57
C ILE A 143 12.67 -5.63 5.17
N GLU A 144 11.69 -6.48 5.47
CA GLU A 144 10.27 -6.11 5.40
C GLU A 144 9.84 -5.50 6.73
N PRO A 145 9.29 -4.27 6.75
CA PRO A 145 8.61 -3.77 7.94
C PRO A 145 7.33 -4.59 8.14
N MET A 146 7.13 -5.16 9.33
CA MET A 146 5.91 -5.89 9.65
C MET A 146 5.44 -5.53 11.06
N VAL A 147 4.15 -5.21 11.18
CA VAL A 147 3.52 -5.06 12.49
C VAL A 147 3.30 -6.45 13.08
N LYS A 148 3.86 -6.69 14.27
CA LYS A 148 3.64 -7.91 15.05
C LYS A 148 2.98 -7.57 16.37
N GLU A 149 1.95 -8.34 16.74
CA GLU A 149 1.52 -8.39 18.12
C GLU A 149 2.58 -9.14 18.93
N LEU A 150 3.06 -8.51 20.01
CA LEU A 150 3.90 -9.20 20.98
C LEU A 150 2.96 -10.08 21.81
N ILE A 151 3.03 -11.39 21.57
CA ILE A 151 2.33 -12.42 22.35
C ILE A 151 2.97 -12.53 23.74
#